data_AF-A0A0L0WBP3-F1
#
_entry.id   AF-A0A0L0WBP3-F1
#
_cell.length_a   1.000
_cell.length_b   1.000
_cell.length_c   1.000
_cell.angle_alpha   90.00
_cell.angle_beta   90.00
_cell.angle_gamma   90.00
#
_symmetry.space_group_name_H-M   'P 1'
#
loop_
_entity.id
_entity.type
_entity.pdbx_description
1 polymer ?
#
loop_
_entity_poly.entity_id
_entity_poly.type
_entity_poly.pdbx_seq_one_letter_code
_entity_poly.pdbx_strand_id
1 'polypeptide(L)'
;MYRNGHIHKYRGKTTVDKKHRHTYSGYTSEPIPTRHGHIHYYEGYTSVDDKHRHKYRGYTSVPIPVEGGHIHYMMGVTSYVDKHDHRYRNKTSKQIYERY
;
A
#
# COMPACT_ATOMS: atom_id res chain seq x y z
N MET A 1 -4.21 -15.35 21.28
CA MET A 1 -5.44 -14.81 20.67
C MET A 1 -5.12 -13.42 20.15
N TYR A 2 -5.01 -13.22 18.83
CA TYR A 2 -4.76 -11.90 18.24
C TYR A 2 -6.09 -11.17 18.05
N ARG A 3 -6.58 -10.51 19.11
CA ARG A 3 -7.66 -9.53 18.99
C ARG A 3 -7.02 -8.16 18.76
N ASN A 4 -7.10 -7.66 17.53
CA ASN A 4 -7.41 -6.26 17.20
C ASN A 4 -7.27 -6.04 15.70
N GLY A 5 -8.40 -6.17 15.01
CA GLY A 5 -8.55 -5.65 13.66
C GLY A 5 -8.07 -4.21 13.63
N HIS A 6 -7.14 -3.92 12.73
CA HIS A 6 -6.72 -2.58 12.42
C HIS A 6 -6.37 -2.54 10.94
N ILE A 7 -6.46 -1.35 10.39
CA ILE A 7 -6.03 -1.07 9.03
C ILE A 7 -4.89 -0.08 9.08
N HIS A 8 -4.19 0.08 7.97
CA HIS A 8 -3.24 1.15 7.80
C HIS A 8 -3.62 2.01 6.62
N LYS A 9 -3.38 3.32 6.75
CA LYS A 9 -3.43 4.24 5.62
C LYS A 9 -2.10 4.20 4.88
N TYR A 10 -2.12 4.42 3.58
CA TYR A 10 -0.91 4.65 2.79
C TYR A 10 -1.13 5.74 1.76
N ARG A 11 -0.05 6.43 1.40
CA ARG A 11 -0.01 7.40 0.30
C ARG A 11 1.40 7.53 -0.23
N GLY A 12 1.59 7.47 -1.54
CA GLY A 12 2.89 7.57 -2.17
C GLY A 12 2.85 8.13 -3.59
N LYS A 13 4.01 8.09 -4.23
CA LYS A 13 4.22 8.41 -5.65
C LYS A 13 4.89 7.23 -6.32
N THR A 14 4.59 7.00 -7.58
CA THR A 14 5.30 6.02 -8.40
C THR A 14 6.64 6.59 -8.90
N THR A 15 7.49 5.74 -9.47
CA THR A 15 8.69 6.17 -10.20
C THR A 15 8.32 7.03 -11.41
N VAL A 16 9.29 7.81 -11.91
CA VAL A 16 9.10 8.47 -13.21
C VAL A 16 9.31 7.46 -14.32
N ASP A 17 8.35 7.36 -15.23
CA ASP A 17 8.47 6.69 -16.53
C ASP A 17 7.79 7.58 -17.58
N LYS A 18 8.26 7.56 -18.82
CA LYS A 18 7.79 8.44 -19.91
C LYS A 18 7.56 9.89 -19.49
N LYS A 19 8.50 10.43 -18.72
CA LYS A 19 8.51 11.83 -18.23
C LYS A 19 7.38 12.20 -17.24
N HIS A 20 6.57 11.25 -16.76
CA HIS A 20 5.57 11.52 -15.72
C HIS A 20 5.57 10.44 -14.62
N ARG A 21 4.78 10.68 -13.58
CA ARG A 21 4.57 9.77 -12.45
C ARG A 21 3.16 9.96 -11.94
N HIS A 22 2.66 8.99 -11.21
CA HIS A 22 1.37 9.10 -10.55
C HIS A 22 1.48 9.15 -9.04
N THR A 23 0.43 9.64 -8.39
CA THR A 23 0.21 9.51 -6.95
C THR A 23 -0.74 8.34 -6.67
N TYR A 24 -0.69 7.80 -5.46
CA TYR A 24 -1.67 6.81 -5.01
C TYR A 24 -1.90 6.94 -3.50
N SER A 25 -3.09 6.56 -3.04
CA SER A 25 -3.44 6.46 -1.64
C SER A 25 -4.58 5.51 -1.40
N GLY A 26 -4.66 4.95 -0.19
CA GLY A 26 -5.74 4.06 0.20
C GLY A 26 -5.58 3.55 1.64
N TYR A 27 -6.36 2.53 1.95
CA TYR A 27 -6.28 1.77 3.19
C TYR A 27 -5.99 0.32 2.88
N THR A 28 -5.33 -0.36 3.81
CA THR A 28 -5.12 -1.81 3.72
C THR A 28 -6.39 -2.56 4.12
N SER A 29 -6.48 -3.84 3.76
CA SER A 29 -7.50 -4.76 4.26
C SER A 29 -7.36 -5.00 5.76
N GLU A 30 -8.31 -5.76 6.31
CA GLU A 30 -8.15 -6.43 7.59
C GLU A 30 -6.87 -7.29 7.65
N PRO A 31 -6.31 -7.51 8.86
CA PRO A 31 -5.07 -8.24 9.04
C PRO A 31 -5.24 -9.72 8.68
N ILE A 32 -4.30 -10.23 7.89
CA ILE A 32 -4.18 -11.65 7.52
C ILE A 32 -3.10 -12.28 8.42
N PRO A 33 -3.45 -13.21 9.32
CA PRO A 33 -2.49 -13.84 10.23
C PRO A 33 -1.40 -14.61 9.50
N THR A 34 -0.18 -14.57 10.04
CA THR A 34 0.98 -15.33 9.56
C THR A 34 1.79 -15.88 10.74
N ARG A 35 2.81 -16.71 10.48
CA ARG A 35 3.72 -17.21 11.54
C ARG A 35 4.51 -16.09 12.23
N HIS A 36 4.70 -14.94 11.58
CA HIS A 36 5.58 -13.86 12.06
C HIS A 36 4.81 -12.56 12.38
N GLY A 37 3.51 -12.65 12.70
CA GLY A 37 2.63 -11.49 12.91
C GLY A 37 1.48 -11.52 11.90
N HIS A 38 1.24 -10.43 11.19
CA HIS A 38 0.20 -10.35 10.15
C HIS A 38 0.65 -9.51 8.95
N ILE A 39 -0.02 -9.69 7.83
CA ILE A 39 0.14 -8.84 6.64
C ILE A 39 -1.21 -8.26 6.28
N HIS A 40 -1.24 -7.28 5.39
CA HIS A 40 -2.48 -6.78 4.83
C HIS A 40 -2.44 -6.82 3.31
N TYR A 41 -3.59 -7.07 2.70
CA TYR A 41 -3.78 -6.85 1.28
C TYR A 41 -4.06 -5.37 1.01
N TYR A 42 -3.73 -4.90 -0.18
CA TYR A 42 -4.11 -3.57 -0.64
C TYR A 42 -4.32 -3.58 -2.16
N GLU A 43 -5.23 -2.73 -2.64
CA GLU A 43 -5.39 -2.44 -4.06
C GLU A 43 -5.98 -1.05 -4.28
N GLY A 44 -5.81 -0.54 -5.50
CA GLY A 44 -6.41 0.72 -5.91
C GLY A 44 -5.99 1.14 -7.31
N TYR A 45 -6.29 2.40 -7.62
CA TYR A 45 -5.83 3.06 -8.84
C TYR A 45 -4.99 4.28 -8.48
N THR A 46 -4.00 4.56 -9.32
CA THR A 46 -3.23 5.80 -9.22
C THR A 46 -4.10 7.01 -9.62
N SER A 47 -3.59 8.22 -9.37
CA SER A 47 -4.13 9.43 -9.98
C SER A 47 -4.13 9.33 -11.50
N VAL A 48 -4.99 10.11 -12.14
CA VAL A 48 -4.96 10.30 -13.59
C VAL A 48 -3.90 11.35 -13.88
N ASP A 49 -2.83 10.93 -14.56
CA ASP A 49 -1.76 11.80 -15.05
C ASP A 49 -1.51 11.42 -16.51
N ASP A 50 -1.21 12.41 -17.36
CA ASP A 50 -1.06 12.19 -18.81
C ASP A 50 -2.20 11.35 -19.43
N LYS A 51 -3.44 11.69 -19.04
CA LYS A 51 -4.71 11.09 -19.53
C LYS A 51 -4.92 9.60 -19.19
N HIS A 52 -4.09 8.98 -18.36
CA HIS A 52 -4.31 7.59 -17.93
C HIS A 52 -3.98 7.38 -16.45
N ARG A 53 -4.32 6.20 -15.94
CA ARG A 53 -4.04 5.76 -14.57
C ARG A 53 -3.73 4.27 -14.59
N HIS A 54 -3.02 3.79 -13.58
CA HIS A 54 -2.71 2.38 -13.45
C HIS A 54 -3.40 1.77 -12.24
N LYS A 55 -3.77 0.48 -12.35
CA LYS A 55 -4.17 -0.33 -11.20
C LYS A 55 -2.91 -0.78 -10.44
N TYR A 56 -3.00 -0.86 -9.12
CA TYR A 56 -1.99 -1.50 -8.28
C TYR A 56 -2.66 -2.42 -7.26
N ARG A 57 -1.93 -3.46 -6.85
CA ARG A 57 -2.33 -4.36 -5.76
C ARG A 57 -1.10 -5.07 -5.18
N GLY A 58 -1.23 -5.60 -3.97
CA GLY A 58 -0.18 -6.40 -3.34
C GLY A 58 -0.48 -6.74 -1.89
N TYR A 59 0.52 -7.33 -1.24
CA TYR A 59 0.52 -7.57 0.20
C TYR A 59 1.63 -6.75 0.86
N THR A 60 1.39 -6.31 2.08
CA THR A 60 2.40 -5.64 2.88
C THR A 60 3.45 -6.62 3.40
N SER A 61 4.60 -6.11 3.87
CA SER A 61 5.54 -6.90 4.67
C SER A 61 4.93 -7.36 6.00
N VAL A 62 5.65 -8.20 6.74
CA VAL A 62 5.44 -8.40 8.18
C VAL A 62 5.53 -7.06 8.94
N PRO A 63 4.92 -6.95 10.14
CA PRO A 63 4.91 -5.70 10.89
C PRO A 63 6.32 -5.33 11.36
N ILE A 64 6.65 -4.05 11.27
CA ILE A 64 7.90 -3.47 11.76
C ILE A 64 7.57 -2.59 12.97
N PRO A 65 8.01 -2.99 14.17
CA PRO A 65 7.77 -2.23 15.39
C PRO A 65 8.35 -0.82 15.29
N VAL A 66 7.59 0.16 15.76
CA VAL A 66 8.01 1.56 15.91
C VAL A 66 7.45 2.09 17.24
N GLU A 67 7.91 3.26 17.69
CA GLU A 67 7.38 3.85 18.91
C GLU A 67 5.86 4.09 18.83
N GLY A 68 5.14 3.46 19.77
CA GLY A 68 3.68 3.52 19.86
C GLY A 68 2.94 2.79 18.74
N GLY A 69 3.52 1.76 18.11
CA GLY A 69 2.79 0.91 17.16
C GLY A 69 3.68 0.08 16.22
N HIS A 70 3.16 -0.21 15.03
CA HIS A 70 3.94 -0.79 13.93
C HIS A 70 3.52 -0.20 12.59
N ILE A 71 4.41 -0.35 11.60
CA ILE A 71 4.16 -0.03 10.19
C ILE A 71 4.42 -1.27 9.35
N HIS A 72 4.07 -1.22 8.07
CA HIS A 72 4.47 -2.23 7.10
C HIS A 72 5.08 -1.57 5.86
N TYR A 73 5.98 -2.27 5.17
CA TYR A 73 6.44 -1.88 3.84
C TYR A 73 5.51 -2.41 2.75
N MET A 74 5.46 -1.66 1.66
CA MET A 74 4.69 -1.96 0.45
C MET A 74 5.61 -1.73 -0.75
N MET A 75 5.54 -2.61 -1.74
CA MET A 75 6.20 -2.39 -3.02
C MET A 75 5.54 -3.20 -4.13
N GLY A 76 5.70 -2.72 -5.37
CA GLY A 76 5.19 -3.44 -6.52
C GLY A 76 5.38 -2.65 -7.81
N VAL A 77 4.72 -3.17 -8.84
CA VAL A 77 4.62 -2.57 -10.18
C VAL A 77 3.14 -2.37 -10.49
N THR A 78 2.81 -1.26 -11.13
CA THR A 78 1.44 -1.00 -11.56
C THR A 78 1.07 -1.81 -12.81
N SER A 79 -0.21 -1.86 -13.17
CA SER A 79 -0.66 -2.51 -14.40
C SER A 79 -0.05 -1.84 -15.64
N TYR A 80 0.29 -2.61 -16.68
CA TYR A 80 0.77 -2.05 -17.95
C TYR A 80 -0.37 -1.36 -18.71
N VAL A 81 -0.29 -0.04 -18.84
CA VAL A 81 -1.29 0.84 -19.50
C VAL A 81 -0.53 1.87 -20.33
N ASP A 82 -1.08 2.24 -21.48
CA ASP A 82 -0.44 3.19 -22.41
C ASP A 82 1.07 2.91 -22.65
N LYS A 83 1.35 1.63 -22.94
CA LYS A 83 2.68 1.11 -23.24
C LYS A 83 3.75 1.35 -22.15
N HIS A 84 3.38 1.45 -20.87
CA HIS A 84 4.32 1.44 -19.74
C HIS A 84 3.65 1.07 -18.41
N ASP A 85 4.46 0.94 -17.36
CA ASP A 85 4.05 0.75 -15.98
C ASP A 85 4.92 1.63 -15.07
N HIS A 86 4.63 1.64 -13.78
CA HIS A 86 5.52 2.28 -12.81
C HIS A 86 5.79 1.37 -11.62
N ARG A 87 6.99 1.53 -11.06
CA ARG A 87 7.33 0.91 -9.77
C ARG A 87 6.90 1.82 -8.63
N TYR A 88 6.64 1.22 -7.48
CA TYR A 88 6.44 1.96 -6.23
C TYR A 88 7.03 1.20 -5.05
N ARG A 89 7.51 1.95 -4.06
CA ARG A 89 7.92 1.45 -2.75
C ARG A 89 7.54 2.50 -1.71
N ASN A 90 6.93 2.06 -0.61
CA ASN A 90 6.50 2.95 0.46
C ASN A 90 6.33 2.19 1.78
N LYS A 91 6.00 2.93 2.85
CA LYS A 91 5.52 2.40 4.12
C LYS A 91 4.09 2.84 4.39
N THR A 92 3.38 2.05 5.19
CA THR A 92 2.07 2.42 5.71
C THR A 92 2.19 3.41 6.88
N SER A 93 1.07 3.99 7.30
CA SER A 93 0.94 4.71 8.57
C SER A 93 1.05 3.75 9.76
N LYS A 94 1.02 4.27 10.98
CA LYS A 94 0.72 3.45 12.18
C LYS A 94 -0.70 2.87 12.09
N GLN A 95 -0.99 1.91 12.96
CA GLN A 95 -2.29 1.23 13.00
C GLN A 95 -3.42 2.23 13.22
N ILE A 96 -4.53 2.03 12.51
CA ILE A 96 -5.81 2.69 12.74
C ILE A 96 -6.75 1.60 13.21
N TYR A 97 -7.13 1.67 14.49
CA TYR A 97 -8.15 0.79 15.06
C TYR A 97 -9.52 1.36 14.69
N GLU A 98 -10.37 0.56 14.05
CA GLU A 98 -11.77 0.95 13.90
C GLU A 98 -12.38 1.07 15.30
N ARG A 99 -12.87 2.27 15.62
CA ARG A 99 -13.64 2.49 16.84
C ARG A 99 -15.05 1.97 16.58
N TYR A 100 -15.41 0.87 17.23
CA TYR A 100 -16.81 0.56 17.49
C TYR A 100 -17.28 1.37 18.70
#